data_AF-A0A8W8L6N2-F1
#
_entry.id   AF-A0A8W8L6N2-F1
#
_cell.length_a   1.000
_cell.length_b   1.000
_cell.length_c   1.000
_cell.angle_alpha   90.00
_cell.angle_beta   90.00
_cell.angle_gamma   90.00
#
_symmetry.space_group_name_H-M   'P 1'
#
loop_
_entity.id
_entity.type
_entity.pdbx_description
1 polymer ?
#
loop_
_entity_poly.entity_id
_entity_poly.type
_entity_poly.pdbx_seq_one_letter_code
_entity_poly.pdbx_strand_id
1 'polypeptide(L)'
;EITRLRDTWLILRRNHTSSAFQFDTKLKSAYKSLMDGSGLLPLQNVSIPDIAPLVFLLERDESSLTDYLPWELSDQNSGLDILLIHLDTARLITAQCGLYKVTAENVMKTVKFEDLISDVFQTEFHLRILWGAKGATVERTERQKKYEQLLAVLSNRAEAPEDDGTAV
;
A
#
# COMPACT_ATOMS: atom_id res chain seq x y z
N GLU A 1 -5.60 -2.74 -12.43
CA GLU A 1 -4.71 -3.54 -13.31
C GLU A 1 -4.40 -4.96 -12.83
N ILE A 2 -3.99 -5.18 -11.58
CA ILE A 2 -3.68 -6.56 -11.11
C ILE A 2 -4.94 -7.32 -10.64
N THR A 3 -5.90 -6.62 -10.04
CA THR A 3 -7.14 -7.20 -9.49
C THR A 3 -8.03 -7.86 -10.55
N ARG A 4 -7.91 -7.47 -11.83
CA ARG A 4 -8.71 -8.00 -12.93
C ARG A 4 -8.15 -9.27 -13.58
N LEU A 5 -6.97 -9.73 -13.16
CA LEU A 5 -6.31 -10.92 -13.70
C LEU A 5 -6.98 -12.20 -13.15
N ARG A 6 -8.18 -12.51 -13.65
CA ARG A 6 -9.07 -13.57 -13.17
C ARG A 6 -8.38 -14.92 -13.12
N ASP A 7 -7.72 -15.32 -14.20
CA ASP A 7 -7.10 -16.64 -14.32
C ASP A 7 -5.92 -16.76 -13.35
N THR A 8 -5.11 -15.71 -13.24
CA THR A 8 -4.02 -15.62 -12.25
C THR A 8 -4.55 -15.77 -10.83
N TRP A 9 -5.62 -15.06 -10.49
CA TRP A 9 -6.25 -15.16 -9.16
C TRP A 9 -6.92 -16.52 -8.93
N LEU A 10 -7.46 -17.17 -9.96
CA LEU A 10 -8.04 -18.51 -9.89
C LEU A 10 -6.94 -19.55 -9.62
N ILE A 11 -5.83 -19.48 -10.36
CA ILE A 11 -4.65 -20.34 -10.17
C ILE A 11 -4.10 -20.16 -8.75
N LEU A 12 -3.99 -18.92 -8.24
CA LEU A 12 -3.56 -18.66 -6.87
C LEU A 12 -4.49 -19.35 -5.86
N ARG A 13 -5.81 -19.25 -6.02
CA ARG A 13 -6.77 -19.88 -5.11
C ARG A 13 -6.71 -21.41 -5.17
N ARG A 14 -6.50 -21.99 -6.34
CA ARG A 14 -6.38 -23.43 -6.53
C ARG A 14 -5.07 -23.98 -5.96
N ASN A 15 -3.95 -23.35 -6.28
CA ASN A 15 -2.62 -23.89 -5.98
C ASN A 15 -2.06 -23.42 -4.64
N HIS A 16 -2.50 -22.26 -4.14
CA HIS A 16 -2.03 -21.62 -2.91
C HIS A 16 -3.22 -21.19 -2.03
N THR A 17 -4.17 -22.09 -1.82
CA THR A 17 -5.45 -21.82 -1.13
C THR A 17 -5.28 -21.16 0.23
N SER A 18 -4.29 -21.61 1.03
CA SER A 18 -4.02 -21.01 2.35
C SER A 18 -3.60 -19.53 2.24
N SER A 19 -2.69 -19.21 1.32
CA SER A 19 -2.24 -17.84 1.09
C SER A 19 -3.35 -16.96 0.55
N ALA A 20 -4.14 -17.46 -0.41
CA ALA A 20 -5.29 -16.74 -0.94
C ALA A 20 -6.34 -16.45 0.14
N PHE A 21 -6.65 -17.44 0.97
CA PHE A 21 -7.56 -17.29 2.10
C PHE A 21 -7.04 -16.26 3.12
N GLN A 22 -5.75 -16.30 3.48
CA GLN A 22 -5.15 -15.31 4.39
C GLN A 22 -5.20 -13.89 3.83
N PHE A 23 -4.93 -13.72 2.54
CA PHE A 23 -5.04 -12.42 1.88
C PHE A 23 -6.47 -11.89 1.92
N ASP A 24 -7.45 -12.71 1.51
CA ASP A 24 -8.84 -12.30 1.40
C ASP A 24 -9.51 -12.04 2.77
N THR A 25 -9.20 -12.86 3.78
CA THR A 25 -9.89 -12.79 5.08
C THR A 25 -9.15 -12.00 6.14
N LYS A 26 -7.81 -11.96 6.11
CA LYS A 26 -6.99 -11.29 7.14
C LYS A 26 -6.39 -10.00 6.62
N LEU A 27 -5.59 -10.06 5.55
CA LEU A 27 -4.81 -8.89 5.11
C LEU A 27 -5.70 -7.76 4.59
N LYS A 28 -6.71 -8.06 3.77
CA LYS A 28 -7.68 -7.05 3.30
C LYS A 28 -8.46 -6.41 4.45
N SER A 29 -8.92 -7.23 5.40
CA SER A 29 -9.67 -6.75 6.57
C SER A 29 -8.79 -5.86 7.46
N ALA A 30 -7.55 -6.29 7.73
CA ALA A 30 -6.59 -5.51 8.50
C ALA A 30 -6.25 -4.18 7.81
N TYR A 31 -6.00 -4.18 6.49
CA TYR A 31 -5.78 -2.96 5.73
C TYR A 31 -6.99 -2.02 5.79
N LYS A 32 -8.21 -2.55 5.64
CA LYS A 32 -9.43 -1.75 5.77
C LYS A 32 -9.51 -1.11 7.16
N SER A 33 -9.26 -1.88 8.23
CA SER A 33 -9.28 -1.36 9.61
C SER A 33 -8.23 -0.29 9.90
N LEU A 34 -7.10 -0.32 9.19
CA LEU A 34 -6.08 0.73 9.26
C LEU A 34 -6.56 2.00 8.55
N MET A 35 -7.22 1.88 7.40
CA MET A 35 -7.69 3.02 6.62
C MET A 35 -8.91 3.72 7.24
N ASP A 36 -9.84 2.97 7.83
CA ASP A 36 -11.05 3.51 8.46
C ASP A 36 -10.86 3.86 9.95
N GLY A 37 -9.66 3.65 10.51
CA GLY A 37 -9.34 3.97 11.90
C GLY A 37 -10.06 3.07 12.93
N SER A 38 -10.76 2.01 12.50
CA SER A 38 -11.43 1.06 13.41
C SER A 38 -10.45 0.11 14.12
N GLY A 39 -9.24 -0.05 13.56
CA GLY A 39 -8.18 -0.85 14.15
C GLY A 39 -7.56 -0.17 15.37
N LEU A 40 -7.33 -0.93 16.44
CA LEU A 40 -6.50 -0.46 17.55
C LEU A 40 -5.06 -0.27 17.05
N LEU A 41 -4.48 0.91 17.31
CA LEU A 41 -3.05 1.13 17.07
C LEU A 41 -2.25 0.14 17.93
N PRO A 42 -1.52 -0.82 17.36
CA PRO A 42 -0.75 -1.73 18.16
C PRO A 42 0.51 -1.00 18.64
N LEU A 43 0.49 -0.56 19.90
CA LEU A 43 1.65 0.10 20.53
C LEU A 43 2.82 -0.86 20.81
N GLN A 44 2.57 -2.17 20.71
CA GLN A 44 3.55 -3.23 20.94
C GLN A 44 3.72 -4.06 19.67
N ASN A 45 4.92 -4.59 19.46
CA ASN A 45 5.29 -5.42 18.30
C ASN A 45 5.13 -4.71 16.94
N VAL A 46 5.08 -3.38 16.93
CA VAL A 46 5.10 -2.55 15.72
C VAL A 46 6.42 -1.80 15.69
N SER A 47 7.12 -1.88 14.55
CA SER A 47 8.36 -1.12 14.32
C SER A 47 8.11 0.13 13.47
N ILE A 48 7.10 0.07 12.60
CA ILE A 48 6.70 1.17 11.72
C ILE A 48 5.17 1.28 11.82
N PRO A 49 4.64 2.34 12.45
CA PRO A 49 3.20 2.57 12.47
C PRO A 49 2.72 3.02 11.09
N ASP A 50 1.45 2.79 10.78
CA ASP A 50 0.85 3.31 9.55
C ASP A 50 0.67 4.83 9.68
N ILE A 51 1.40 5.57 8.86
CA ILE A 51 1.35 7.03 8.78
C ILE A 51 0.70 7.51 7.48
N ALA A 52 0.29 6.60 6.59
CA ALA A 52 -0.25 6.97 5.29
C ALA A 52 -1.52 7.85 5.41
N PRO A 53 -2.50 7.56 6.29
CA PRO A 53 -3.66 8.43 6.46
C PRO A 53 -3.29 9.87 6.86
N LEU A 54 -2.30 10.02 7.76
CA LEU A 54 -1.81 11.34 8.16
C LEU A 54 -1.13 12.07 7.00
N VAL A 55 -0.25 11.39 6.27
CA VAL A 55 0.43 11.97 5.10
C VAL A 55 -0.60 12.42 4.07
N PHE A 56 -1.61 11.60 3.76
CA PHE A 56 -2.66 11.98 2.82
C PHE A 56 -3.47 13.19 3.29
N LEU A 57 -3.72 13.33 4.59
CA LEU A 57 -4.41 14.49 5.15
C LEU A 57 -3.56 15.78 5.08
N LEU A 58 -2.27 15.68 5.39
CA LEU A 58 -1.38 16.85 5.47
C LEU A 58 -0.90 17.35 4.10
N GLU A 59 -0.82 16.46 3.11
CA GLU A 59 -0.35 16.78 1.76
C GLU A 59 -1.50 17.15 0.80
N ARG A 60 -2.72 17.37 1.30
CA ARG A 60 -3.83 17.84 0.45
C ARG A 60 -3.58 19.27 0.00
N ASP A 61 -3.61 19.49 -1.29
CA ASP A 61 -3.69 20.81 -1.92
C ASP A 61 -5.07 21.04 -2.56
N GLU A 62 -5.30 22.26 -3.07
CA GLU A 62 -6.55 22.65 -3.73
C GLU A 62 -6.94 21.71 -4.89
N SER A 63 -5.95 21.15 -5.61
CA SER A 63 -6.18 20.25 -6.73
C SER A 63 -6.63 18.84 -6.33
N SER A 64 -6.22 18.40 -5.14
CA SER A 64 -6.56 17.10 -4.54
C SER A 64 -7.84 17.12 -3.68
N LEU A 65 -8.50 18.28 -3.51
CA LEU A 65 -9.73 18.39 -2.72
C LEU A 65 -10.91 17.63 -3.34
N THR A 66 -10.90 17.44 -4.66
CA THR A 66 -11.93 16.67 -5.38
C THR A 66 -11.69 15.16 -5.33
N ASP A 67 -10.49 14.73 -4.94
CA ASP A 67 -10.16 13.32 -4.81
C ASP A 67 -10.61 12.83 -3.43
N TYR A 68 -11.46 11.81 -3.43
CA TYR A 68 -11.89 11.19 -2.19
C TYR A 68 -10.76 10.38 -1.56
N LEU A 69 -10.55 10.58 -0.26
CA LEU A 69 -9.63 9.75 0.53
C LEU A 69 -10.17 8.33 0.65
N PRO A 70 -9.29 7.33 0.88
CA PRO A 70 -9.71 5.92 0.95
C PRO A 70 -10.86 5.64 1.92
N TRP A 71 -10.93 6.37 3.04
CA TRP A 71 -12.00 6.20 4.02
C TRP A 71 -13.27 7.00 3.70
N GLU A 72 -13.17 8.12 2.98
CA GLU A 72 -14.33 8.91 2.53
C GLU A 72 -15.19 8.12 1.52
N LEU A 73 -14.57 7.19 0.78
CA LEU A 73 -15.26 6.28 -0.12
C LEU A 73 -15.94 5.10 0.60
N SER A 74 -15.52 4.79 1.84
CA SER A 74 -15.97 3.59 2.55
C SER A 74 -17.27 3.79 3.33
N ASP A 75 -17.45 4.97 3.94
CA ASP A 75 -18.68 5.40 4.60
C ASP A 75 -18.77 6.93 4.57
N GLN A 76 -19.69 7.45 3.75
CA GLN A 76 -19.87 8.90 3.57
C GLN A 76 -20.32 9.63 4.84
N ASN A 77 -20.89 8.91 5.82
CA ASN A 77 -21.42 9.50 7.03
C ASN A 77 -20.39 9.56 8.17
N SER A 78 -19.28 8.82 8.08
CA SER A 78 -18.26 8.73 9.13
C SER A 78 -16.93 9.37 8.75
N GLY A 79 -16.82 10.01 7.58
CA GLY A 79 -15.55 10.56 7.09
C GLY A 79 -14.86 11.54 8.07
N LEU A 80 -15.62 12.41 8.73
CA LEU A 80 -15.08 13.35 9.73
C LEU A 80 -14.66 12.66 11.03
N ASP A 81 -15.42 11.65 11.48
CA ASP A 81 -15.05 10.87 12.68
C ASP A 81 -13.75 10.09 12.42
N ILE A 82 -13.63 9.47 11.24
CA ILE A 82 -12.43 8.75 10.82
C ILE A 82 -11.23 9.71 10.69
N LEU A 83 -11.44 10.91 10.15
CA LEU A 83 -10.40 11.93 10.09
C LEU A 83 -9.90 12.29 11.50
N LEU A 84 -10.80 12.53 12.45
CA LEU A 84 -10.43 12.84 13.83
C LEU A 84 -9.65 11.68 14.47
N ILE A 85 -10.10 10.44 14.26
CA ILE A 85 -9.40 9.23 14.72
C ILE A 85 -7.97 9.19 14.18
N HIS A 86 -7.75 9.51 12.90
CA HIS A 86 -6.40 9.54 12.31
C HIS A 86 -5.52 10.62 12.92
N LEU A 87 -6.07 11.80 13.20
CA LEU A 87 -5.32 12.89 13.86
C LEU A 87 -4.96 12.53 15.31
N ASP A 88 -5.87 11.92 16.07
CA ASP A 88 -5.60 11.44 17.43
C ASP A 88 -4.57 10.30 17.44
N THR A 89 -4.68 9.39 16.48
CA THR A 89 -3.72 8.30 16.27
C THR A 89 -2.33 8.86 15.95
N ALA A 90 -2.24 9.89 15.11
CA ALA A 90 -0.98 10.58 14.80
C ALA A 90 -0.33 11.23 16.03
N ARG A 91 -1.13 11.85 16.91
CA ARG A 91 -0.65 12.39 18.19
C ARG A 91 -0.06 11.28 19.05
N LEU A 92 -0.74 10.14 19.14
CA LEU A 92 -0.27 8.98 19.90
C LEU A 92 1.01 8.38 19.30
N ILE A 93 1.07 8.21 17.97
CA ILE A 93 2.28 7.75 17.26
C ILE A 93 3.47 8.64 17.58
N THR A 94 3.26 9.96 17.52
CA THR A 94 4.31 10.95 17.80
C THR A 94 4.78 10.85 19.26
N ALA A 95 3.84 10.78 20.20
CA ALA A 95 4.14 10.66 21.63
C ALA A 95 4.88 9.34 21.96
N GLN A 96 4.63 8.27 21.21
CA GLN A 96 5.20 6.94 21.42
C GLN A 96 6.32 6.58 20.43
N CYS A 97 6.88 7.54 19.71
CA CYS A 97 7.88 7.30 18.67
C CYS A 97 9.09 6.47 19.15
N GLY A 98 9.49 6.65 20.41
CA GLY A 98 10.57 5.89 21.05
C GLY A 98 10.29 4.39 21.11
N LEU A 99 9.03 3.96 21.31
CA LEU A 99 8.66 2.54 21.37
C LEU A 99 8.85 1.85 20.01
N TYR A 100 8.45 2.52 18.93
CA TYR A 100 8.64 2.00 17.56
C TYR A 100 10.13 1.86 17.24
N LYS A 101 10.95 2.85 17.62
CA LYS A 101 12.41 2.80 17.46
C LYS A 101 13.03 1.63 18.22
N VAL A 102 12.71 1.46 19.51
CA VAL A 102 13.25 0.34 20.32
C VAL A 102 12.81 -1.02 19.74
N THR A 103 11.56 -1.12 19.30
CA THR A 103 11.04 -2.34 18.68
C THR A 103 11.78 -2.64 17.37
N ALA A 104 11.98 -1.63 16.52
CA ALA A 104 12.77 -1.75 15.31
C ALA A 104 14.22 -2.18 15.60
N GLU A 105 14.91 -1.51 16.53
CA GLU A 105 16.29 -1.87 16.92
C GLU A 105 16.40 -3.31 17.42
N ASN A 106 15.39 -3.81 18.14
CA ASN A 106 15.37 -5.21 18.58
C ASN A 106 15.17 -6.20 17.44
N VAL A 107 14.30 -5.89 16.47
CA VAL A 107 14.16 -6.70 15.25
C VAL A 107 15.45 -6.68 14.45
N MET A 108 16.08 -5.52 14.28
CA MET A 108 17.30 -5.36 13.46
C MET A 108 18.49 -6.16 13.99
N LYS A 109 18.55 -6.46 15.29
CA LYS A 109 19.60 -7.33 15.88
C LYS A 109 19.57 -8.76 15.34
N THR A 110 18.43 -9.23 14.83
CA THR A 110 18.28 -10.60 14.30
C THR A 110 18.37 -10.65 12.78
N VAL A 111 18.35 -9.51 12.10
CA VAL A 111 18.37 -9.40 10.65
C VAL A 111 19.81 -9.42 10.15
N LYS A 112 20.07 -10.22 9.11
CA LYS A 112 21.32 -10.19 8.35
C LYS A 112 21.07 -9.43 7.05
N PHE A 113 21.78 -8.33 6.86
CA PHE A 113 21.69 -7.54 5.64
C PHE A 113 22.61 -8.13 4.57
N GLU A 114 22.06 -8.30 3.38
CA GLU A 114 22.81 -8.58 2.16
C GLU A 114 22.77 -7.33 1.29
N ASP A 115 23.93 -6.88 0.81
CA ASP A 115 24.06 -5.59 0.12
C ASP A 115 23.15 -5.51 -1.12
N LEU A 116 23.14 -6.57 -1.94
CA LEU A 116 22.32 -6.61 -3.15
C LEU A 116 20.83 -6.52 -2.85
N ILE A 117 20.36 -7.25 -1.83
CA ILE A 117 18.95 -7.20 -1.41
C ILE A 117 18.61 -5.83 -0.84
N SER A 118 19.54 -5.24 -0.07
CA SER A 118 19.37 -3.92 0.53
C SER A 118 19.24 -2.84 -0.54
N ASP A 119 20.03 -2.92 -1.62
CA ASP A 119 19.92 -2.01 -2.77
C ASP A 119 18.58 -2.15 -3.49
N VAL A 120 18.06 -3.38 -3.64
CA VAL A 120 16.75 -3.62 -4.27
C VAL A 120 15.63 -2.91 -3.49
N PHE A 121 15.73 -2.82 -2.17
CA PHE A 121 14.70 -2.14 -1.36
C PHE A 121 14.81 -0.62 -1.30
N GLN A 122 15.77 0.01 -2.01
CA GLN A 122 15.88 1.47 -2.07
C GLN A 122 14.92 2.08 -3.10
N THR A 123 14.30 3.20 -2.75
CA THR A 123 13.39 3.92 -3.64
C THR A 123 14.11 4.40 -4.91
N GLU A 124 15.35 4.85 -4.79
CA GLU A 124 16.22 5.30 -5.87
C GLU A 124 16.49 4.18 -6.88
N PHE A 125 16.66 2.95 -6.39
CA PHE A 125 16.82 1.78 -7.23
C PHE A 125 15.54 1.51 -8.03
N HIS A 126 14.38 1.49 -7.37
CA HIS A 126 13.08 1.34 -8.04
C HIS A 126 12.84 2.45 -9.09
N LEU A 127 13.19 3.70 -8.76
CA LEU A 127 13.06 4.83 -9.70
C LEU A 127 13.90 4.61 -10.97
N ARG A 128 15.15 4.17 -10.81
CA ARG A 128 16.05 3.92 -11.93
C ARG A 128 15.64 2.71 -12.76
N ILE A 129 15.12 1.65 -12.13
CA ILE A 129 14.61 0.49 -12.86
C ILE A 129 13.38 0.85 -13.70
N LEU A 130 12.43 1.57 -13.12
CA LEU A 130 11.16 1.86 -13.79
C LEU A 130 11.31 2.90 -14.90
N TRP A 131 12.14 3.91 -14.71
CA TRP A 131 12.19 5.08 -15.60
C TRP A 131 13.58 5.38 -16.19
N GLY A 132 14.62 4.65 -15.79
CA GLY A 132 16.01 4.95 -16.19
C GLY A 132 16.53 6.27 -15.59
N ALA A 133 17.79 6.59 -15.88
CA ALA A 133 18.46 7.75 -15.27
C ALA A 133 17.79 9.11 -15.61
N LYS A 134 17.31 9.28 -16.85
CA LYS A 134 16.64 10.51 -17.29
C LYS A 134 15.16 10.55 -16.89
N GLY A 135 14.47 9.42 -17.02
CA GLY A 135 13.04 9.36 -16.68
C GLY A 135 12.81 9.52 -15.18
N ALA A 136 13.74 9.08 -14.33
CA ALA A 136 13.63 9.23 -12.87
C ALA A 136 13.55 10.69 -12.40
N THR A 137 14.06 11.66 -13.19
CA THR A 137 14.01 13.09 -12.87
C THR A 137 12.76 13.80 -13.41
N VAL A 138 11.89 13.09 -14.11
CA VAL A 138 10.61 13.63 -14.61
C VAL A 138 9.63 13.79 -13.45
N GLU A 139 8.70 14.73 -13.61
CA GLU A 139 7.64 15.01 -12.64
C GLU A 139 6.89 13.74 -12.21
N ARG A 140 6.56 13.66 -10.92
CA ARG A 140 5.93 12.48 -10.31
C ARG A 140 4.61 12.13 -10.99
N THR A 141 3.78 13.13 -11.26
CA THR A 141 2.45 12.96 -11.85
C THR A 141 2.52 12.39 -13.26
N GLU A 142 3.47 12.85 -14.07
CA GLU A 142 3.71 12.32 -15.42
C GLU A 142 4.22 10.88 -15.36
N ARG A 143 5.18 10.58 -14.47
CA ARG A 143 5.67 9.22 -14.25
C ARG A 143 4.56 8.26 -13.81
N GLN A 144 3.69 8.71 -12.92
CA GLN A 144 2.56 7.92 -12.42
C GLN A 144 1.55 7.63 -13.54
N LYS A 145 1.13 8.64 -14.30
CA LYS A 145 0.24 8.47 -15.46
C LYS A 145 0.83 7.52 -16.50
N LYS A 146 2.14 7.63 -16.76
CA LYS A 146 2.82 6.71 -17.68
C LYS A 146 2.85 5.28 -17.15
N TYR A 147 3.07 5.11 -15.85
CA TYR A 147 3.08 3.81 -15.20
C TYR A 147 1.70 3.14 -15.24
N GLU A 148 0.62 3.89 -15.01
CA GLU A 148 -0.76 3.39 -15.13
C GLU A 148 -1.06 2.88 -16.56
N GLN A 149 -0.64 3.62 -17.59
CA GLN A 149 -0.78 3.17 -18.98
C GLN A 149 0.01 1.90 -19.26
N LEU A 150 1.25 1.80 -18.76
CA LEU A 150 2.09 0.61 -18.91
C LEU A 150 1.47 -0.60 -18.21
N LEU A 151 0.99 -0.42 -16.98
CA LEU A 151 0.31 -1.48 -16.24
C LEU A 151 -0.95 -1.95 -16.97
N ALA A 152 -1.72 -1.04 -17.56
CA ALA A 152 -2.91 -1.41 -18.32
C ALA A 152 -2.56 -2.25 -19.56
N VAL A 153 -1.54 -1.85 -20.32
CA VAL A 153 -1.05 -2.61 -21.48
C VAL A 153 -0.52 -3.98 -21.06
N LEU A 154 0.29 -4.06 -20.00
CA LEU A 154 0.85 -5.31 -19.51
C LEU A 154 -0.23 -6.24 -18.96
N SER A 155 -1.21 -5.70 -18.24
CA SER A 155 -2.36 -6.44 -17.75
C SER A 155 -3.17 -7.01 -18.94
N ASN A 156 -3.48 -6.19 -19.95
CA ASN A 156 -4.22 -6.61 -21.16
C ASN A 156 -3.46 -7.65 -21.98
N ARG A 157 -2.14 -7.59 -21.98
CA ARG A 157 -1.30 -8.62 -22.60
C ARG A 157 -1.25 -9.91 -21.78
N ALA A 158 -1.33 -9.82 -20.46
CA ALA A 158 -1.32 -10.99 -19.58
C ALA A 158 -2.64 -11.77 -19.64
N GLU A 159 -3.77 -11.06 -19.56
CA GLU A 159 -5.11 -11.63 -19.69
C GLU A 159 -6.01 -10.65 -20.45
N ALA A 160 -6.57 -11.08 -21.59
CA ALA A 160 -7.42 -10.22 -22.41
C ALA A 160 -8.72 -9.86 -21.66
N PRO A 161 -9.26 -8.64 -21.82
CA PRO A 161 -10.43 -8.17 -21.07
C PRO A 161 -11.73 -8.93 -21.37
N GLU A 162 -11.81 -9.65 -22.50
CA GLU A 162 -12.96 -10.45 -22.94
C GLU A 162 -12.73 -11.97 -22.79
N ASP A 163 -11.62 -12.38 -22.16
CA ASP A 163 -11.40 -13.79 -21.85
C ASP A 163 -12.26 -14.15 -20.63
N ASP A 164 -13.33 -14.92 -20.85
CA ASP A 164 -14.19 -15.46 -19.79
C ASP A 164 -13.49 -16.57 -18.98
N GLY A 165 -12.18 -16.76 -19.22
CA GLY A 165 -11.33 -17.76 -18.60
C GLY A 165 -11.36 -19.05 -19.40
N THR A 166 -10.18 -19.64 -19.59
CA THR A 166 -10.13 -21.03 -20.08
C THR A 166 -10.85 -21.95 -19.09
N ALA A 167 -11.82 -22.73 -19.59
CA ALA A 167 -12.51 -23.74 -18.78
C ALA A 167 -11.47 -24.67 -18.13
N VAL A 168 -11.46 -24.69 -16.79
CA VAL A 168 -10.61 -25.57 -15.97
C VAL A 168 -11.24 -26.95 -15.88
#